data_AF-A0A9E5TPC3-F1
#
_entry.id   AF-A0A9E5TPC3-F1
#
_cell.length_a   1.000
_cell.length_b   1.000
_cell.length_c   1.000
_cell.angle_alpha   90.00
_cell.angle_beta   90.00
_cell.angle_gamma   90.00
#
_symmetry.space_group_name_H-M   'P 1'
#
loop_
_entity.id
_entity.type
_entity.pdbx_description
1 polymer ?
#
loop_
_entity_poly.entity_id
_entity_poly.type
_entity_poly.pdbx_seq_one_letter_code
_entity_poly.pdbx_strand_id
1 'polypeptide(L)'
;MTDERIDFSALDPTAEGERFEEKVERINTAVAPALAARRAPASVFGQVAGWWRPLLAAAAIAGVVSAATLALVEGPALESESEIGIAEAIGVPEQIAQWVRSDELPDPSELLIALEEPQ
;
A
#
# COMPACT_ATOMS: atom_id res chain seq x y z
N MET A 1 -41.12 -20.14 -59.71
CA MET A 1 -40.74 -20.22 -58.29
C MET A 1 -41.94 -19.76 -57.50
N THR A 2 -42.60 -20.68 -56.79
CA THR A 2 -43.71 -20.33 -55.90
C THR A 2 -43.14 -19.56 -54.71
N ASP A 3 -43.60 -18.33 -54.55
CA ASP A 3 -43.25 -17.43 -53.46
C ASP A 3 -44.07 -17.84 -52.23
N GLU A 4 -43.64 -18.92 -51.57
CA GLU A 4 -44.32 -19.47 -50.41
C GLU A 4 -43.98 -18.58 -49.20
N ARG A 5 -44.96 -17.77 -48.78
CA ARG A 5 -44.81 -16.91 -47.59
C ARG A 5 -44.46 -17.75 -46.38
N ILE A 6 -43.35 -17.43 -45.74
CA ILE A 6 -42.92 -18.04 -44.49
C ILE A 6 -43.98 -17.73 -43.43
N ASP A 7 -44.56 -18.78 -42.85
CA ASP A 7 -45.48 -18.69 -41.72
C ASP A 7 -44.71 -18.50 -40.41
N PHE A 8 -45.02 -17.41 -39.70
CA PHE A 8 -44.44 -17.05 -38.40
C PHE A 8 -45.38 -17.31 -37.23
N SER A 9 -46.51 -18.00 -37.45
CA SER A 9 -47.46 -18.36 -36.40
C SER A 9 -46.80 -19.09 -35.21
N ALA A 10 -45.75 -19.87 -35.47
CA ALA A 10 -44.96 -20.57 -34.44
C ALA A 10 -44.14 -19.63 -33.52
N LEU A 11 -43.96 -18.36 -33.91
CA LEU A 11 -43.27 -17.33 -33.14
C LEU A 11 -44.23 -16.34 -32.48
N ASP A 12 -45.54 -16.52 -32.63
CA ASP A 12 -46.53 -15.63 -32.03
C ASP A 12 -46.62 -15.87 -30.51
N PRO A 13 -46.19 -14.90 -29.68
CA PRO A 13 -46.23 -15.03 -28.23
C PRO A 13 -47.66 -14.95 -27.67
N THR A 14 -48.63 -14.48 -28.46
CA THR A 14 -50.03 -14.31 -28.03
C THR A 14 -50.87 -15.57 -28.22
N ALA A 15 -50.40 -16.52 -29.03
CA ALA A 15 -51.09 -17.78 -29.29
C ALA A 15 -51.12 -18.73 -28.08
N GLU A 16 -50.08 -18.69 -27.23
CA GLU A 16 -49.97 -19.51 -26.01
C GLU A 16 -49.39 -18.70 -24.84
N GLY A 17 -50.05 -17.60 -24.46
CA GLY A 17 -49.53 -16.63 -23.47
C GLY A 17 -49.01 -17.24 -22.17
N GLU A 18 -49.73 -18.20 -21.58
CA GLU A 18 -49.31 -18.86 -20.32
C GLU A 18 -48.02 -19.68 -20.50
N ARG A 19 -47.88 -20.45 -21.60
CA ARG A 19 -46.66 -21.21 -21.90
C ARG A 19 -45.49 -20.31 -22.26
N PHE A 20 -45.76 -19.17 -22.86
CA PHE A 20 -44.75 -18.18 -23.17
C PHE A 20 -44.20 -17.56 -21.88
N GLU A 21 -45.06 -17.15 -20.94
CA GLU A 21 -44.60 -16.64 -19.64
C GLU A 21 -43.80 -17.69 -18.86
N GLU A 22 -44.25 -18.94 -18.82
CA GLU A 22 -43.52 -20.03 -18.14
C GLU A 22 -42.11 -20.24 -18.75
N LYS A 23 -41.96 -20.11 -20.07
CA LYS A 23 -40.64 -20.15 -20.73
C LYS A 23 -39.78 -18.96 -20.35
N VAL A 24 -40.34 -17.75 -20.34
CA VAL A 24 -39.63 -16.52 -19.98
C VAL A 24 -39.18 -16.55 -18.52
N GLU A 25 -40.04 -16.98 -17.61
CA GLU A 25 -39.73 -17.08 -16.17
C GLU A 25 -38.62 -18.09 -15.91
N ARG A 26 -38.68 -19.26 -16.54
CA ARG A 26 -37.63 -20.29 -16.45
C ARG A 26 -36.29 -19.79 -16.99
N ILE A 27 -36.30 -19.08 -18.12
CA ILE A 27 -35.07 -18.47 -18.66
C ILE A 27 -34.55 -17.45 -17.65
N ASN A 28 -35.36 -16.49 -17.21
CA ASN A 28 -34.96 -15.46 -16.26
C ASN A 28 -34.39 -16.05 -14.96
N THR A 29 -35.01 -17.11 -14.44
CA THR A 29 -34.54 -17.82 -13.25
C THR A 29 -33.19 -18.48 -13.48
N ALA A 30 -32.99 -19.10 -14.65
CA ALA A 30 -31.71 -19.70 -15.01
C ALA A 30 -30.59 -18.67 -15.22
N VAL A 31 -30.89 -17.48 -15.77
CA VAL A 31 -29.86 -16.43 -16.01
C VAL A 31 -29.67 -15.47 -14.83
N ALA A 32 -30.58 -15.45 -13.85
CA ALA A 32 -30.52 -14.60 -12.67
C ALA A 32 -29.15 -14.60 -11.95
N PRO A 33 -28.50 -15.75 -11.65
CA PRO A 33 -27.19 -15.74 -10.97
C PRO A 33 -26.08 -15.12 -11.84
N ALA A 34 -26.09 -15.35 -13.15
CA ALA A 34 -25.13 -14.73 -14.07
C ALA A 34 -25.33 -13.21 -14.18
N LEU A 35 -26.59 -12.75 -14.17
CA LEU A 35 -26.94 -11.33 -14.13
C LEU A 35 -26.55 -10.69 -12.80
N ALA A 36 -26.71 -11.39 -11.68
CA ALA A 36 -26.29 -10.93 -10.36
C ALA A 36 -24.76 -10.79 -10.28
N ALA A 37 -24.02 -11.79 -10.78
CA ALA A 37 -22.55 -11.75 -10.86
C ALA A 37 -22.05 -10.57 -11.72
N ARG A 38 -22.76 -10.24 -12.81
CA ARG A 38 -22.44 -9.07 -13.65
C ARG A 38 -22.86 -7.73 -13.05
N ARG A 39 -23.86 -7.70 -12.15
CA ARG A 39 -24.26 -6.47 -11.44
C ARG A 39 -23.34 -6.12 -10.26
N ALA A 40 -22.66 -7.10 -9.66
CA ALA A 40 -21.69 -6.84 -8.59
C ALA A 40 -20.65 -5.74 -8.95
N PRO A 41 -20.01 -5.77 -10.14
CA PRO A 41 -19.11 -4.68 -10.58
C PRO A 41 -19.83 -3.41 -11.06
N ALA A 42 -21.16 -3.41 -11.20
CA ALA A 42 -21.93 -2.22 -11.59
C ALA A 42 -22.31 -1.33 -10.40
N SER A 43 -22.10 -1.81 -9.16
CA SER A 43 -22.27 -0.98 -7.97
C SER A 43 -21.01 -0.14 -7.69
N VAL A 44 -21.18 1.08 -7.19
CA VAL A 44 -20.07 1.99 -6.83
C VAL A 44 -19.09 1.30 -5.86
N PHE A 45 -19.63 0.57 -4.87
CA PHE A 45 -18.82 -0.20 -3.92
C PHE A 45 -18.07 -1.37 -4.59
N GLY A 46 -18.67 -2.04 -5.57
CA GLY A 46 -18.02 -3.11 -6.33
C GLY A 46 -16.89 -2.60 -7.23
N GLN A 47 -17.02 -1.39 -7.78
CA GLN A 47 -15.93 -0.73 -8.51
C GLN A 47 -14.78 -0.40 -7.56
N VAL A 48 -15.05 0.21 -6.41
CA VAL A 48 -14.02 0.54 -5.39
C VAL A 48 -13.33 -0.73 -4.87
N ALA A 49 -14.08 -1.81 -4.62
CA ALA A 49 -13.51 -3.10 -4.21
C ALA A 49 -12.63 -3.72 -5.30
N GLY A 50 -12.93 -3.48 -6.58
CA GLY A 50 -12.10 -3.91 -7.71
C GLY A 50 -10.70 -3.30 -7.71
N TRP A 51 -10.50 -2.15 -7.08
CA TRP A 51 -9.20 -1.48 -6.97
C TRP A 51 -8.31 -2.05 -5.86
N TRP A 52 -8.80 -2.90 -4.96
CA TRP A 52 -7.97 -3.43 -3.87
C TRP A 52 -6.77 -4.25 -4.35
N ARG A 53 -6.97 -5.10 -5.38
CA ARG A 53 -5.88 -5.92 -5.95
C ARG A 53 -4.76 -5.08 -6.58
N PRO A 54 -5.03 -4.12 -7.48
CA PRO A 54 -3.97 -3.28 -8.02
C PRO A 54 -3.34 -2.38 -6.96
N LEU A 55 -4.09 -1.92 -5.96
CA LEU A 55 -3.58 -1.07 -4.88
C LEU A 55 -2.62 -1.83 -3.95
N LEU A 56 -2.94 -3.07 -3.59
CA LEU A 56 -2.02 -3.97 -2.88
C LEU A 56 -0.76 -4.29 -3.70
N ALA A 57 -0.91 -4.53 -5.01
CA ALA A 57 0.22 -4.77 -5.89
C ALA A 57 1.15 -3.54 -5.94
N ALA A 58 0.60 -2.33 -6.07
CA ALA A 58 1.37 -1.09 -6.04
C ALA A 58 2.08 -0.89 -4.70
N ALA A 59 1.40 -1.14 -3.57
CA ALA A 59 2.00 -1.05 -2.24
C ALA A 59 3.15 -2.06 -2.06
N ALA A 60 3.00 -3.29 -2.52
CA ALA A 60 4.04 -4.30 -2.47
C ALA A 60 5.27 -3.89 -3.30
N ILE A 61 5.06 -3.37 -4.52
CA ILE A 61 6.15 -2.85 -5.38
C ILE A 61 6.86 -1.69 -4.68
N ALA A 62 6.11 -0.72 -4.16
CA ALA A 62 6.68 0.42 -3.45
C ALA A 62 7.49 -0.02 -2.21
N GLY A 63 6.99 -1.01 -1.46
CA GLY A 63 7.69 -1.60 -0.33
C GLY A 63 8.99 -2.28 -0.75
N VAL A 64 8.97 -3.07 -1.82
CA VAL A 64 10.18 -3.73 -2.36
C VAL A 64 11.19 -2.70 -2.85
N VAL A 65 10.77 -1.66 -3.55
CA VAL A 65 11.66 -0.57 -4.00
C VAL A 65 12.25 0.19 -2.81
N SER A 66 11.44 0.48 -1.79
CA SER A 66 11.90 1.16 -0.57
C SER A 66 12.92 0.29 0.20
N ALA A 67 12.64 -1.00 0.35
CA ALA A 67 13.57 -1.93 1.00
C ALA A 67 14.86 -2.10 0.19
N ALA A 68 14.76 -2.21 -1.14
CA ALA A 68 15.91 -2.32 -2.02
C ALA A 68 16.77 -1.05 -1.98
N THR A 69 16.15 0.14 -2.05
CA THR A 69 16.88 1.41 -1.94
C THR A 69 17.58 1.55 -0.60
N LEU A 70 16.93 1.19 0.51
CA LEU A 70 17.57 1.16 1.83
C LEU A 70 18.71 0.14 1.93
N ALA A 71 18.60 -1.01 1.26
CA ALA A 71 19.64 -2.03 1.26
C ALA A 71 20.85 -1.66 0.37
N LEU A 72 20.62 -0.90 -0.70
CA LEU A 72 21.66 -0.42 -1.62
C LEU A 72 22.34 0.86 -1.14
N VAL A 73 21.64 1.68 -0.37
CA VAL A 73 22.27 2.77 0.38
C VAL A 73 22.95 2.11 1.58
N GLU A 74 24.20 1.70 1.38
CA GLU A 74 25.16 1.70 2.48
C GLU A 74 25.14 3.13 3.01
N GLY A 75 24.31 3.36 4.04
CA GLY A 75 24.42 4.57 4.84
C GLY A 75 25.87 4.67 5.27
N PRO A 76 26.44 5.88 5.40
CA PRO A 76 27.72 5.99 6.07
C PRO A 76 27.62 5.11 7.31
N ALA A 77 28.56 4.17 7.46
CA ALA A 77 28.78 3.57 8.77
C ALA A 77 28.68 4.74 9.74
N LEU A 78 27.89 4.60 10.81
CA LEU A 78 27.77 5.64 11.82
C LEU A 78 29.18 5.88 12.39
N GLU A 79 30.02 6.59 11.65
CA GLU A 79 31.26 7.21 12.04
C GLU A 79 30.78 8.36 12.89
N SER A 80 30.28 8.03 14.08
CA SER A 80 29.91 8.89 15.20
C SER A 80 29.94 10.36 14.78
N GLU A 81 28.96 10.75 13.94
CA GLU A 81 28.86 12.14 13.55
C GLU A 81 28.66 12.87 14.86
N SER A 82 29.49 13.89 15.04
CA SER A 82 29.55 14.78 16.19
C SER A 82 28.15 15.36 16.46
N GLU A 83 27.28 14.56 17.06
CA GLU A 83 26.19 15.07 17.88
C GLU A 83 26.92 15.86 18.94
N ILE A 84 26.78 17.18 18.88
CA ILE A 84 27.05 18.08 19.99
C ILE A 84 26.42 17.40 21.20
N GLY A 85 27.26 16.73 21.99
CA GLY A 85 26.77 15.85 23.04
C GLY A 85 26.02 16.74 24.02
N ILE A 86 25.04 16.17 24.73
CA ILE A 86 24.32 16.92 25.78
C ILE A 86 25.30 17.67 26.70
N ALA A 87 26.50 17.11 26.92
CA ALA A 87 27.65 17.72 27.60
C ALA A 87 28.11 19.06 26.97
N GLU A 88 28.34 19.12 25.66
CA GLU A 88 28.77 20.34 24.98
C GLU A 88 27.65 21.40 24.99
N ALA A 89 26.38 20.96 24.87
CA ALA A 89 25.22 21.85 24.97
C ALA A 89 25.02 22.48 26.37
N ILE A 90 25.50 21.84 27.44
CA ILE A 90 25.50 22.40 28.80
C ILE A 90 26.82 23.14 29.14
N GLY A 91 27.68 23.37 28.13
CA GLY A 91 28.93 24.11 28.27
C GLY A 91 30.08 23.29 28.89
N VAL A 92 30.00 21.96 28.90
CA VAL A 92 31.13 21.11 29.31
C VAL A 92 32.19 21.15 28.21
N PRO A 93 33.46 21.45 28.54
CA PRO A 93 34.58 21.39 27.61
C PRO A 93 34.67 20.05 26.87
N GLU A 94 34.99 20.11 25.57
CA GLU A 94 35.02 18.95 24.66
C GLU A 94 35.96 17.85 25.18
N GLN A 95 37.11 18.23 25.74
CA GLN A 95 38.07 17.28 26.35
C GLN A 95 37.44 16.43 27.46
N ILE A 96 36.61 17.03 28.32
CA ILE A 96 35.96 16.32 29.42
C ILE A 96 34.92 15.35 28.86
N ALA A 97 34.17 15.76 27.83
CA ALA A 97 33.21 14.89 27.16
C ALA A 97 33.90 13.71 26.46
N GLN A 98 35.11 13.92 25.93
CA GLN A 98 35.90 12.87 25.30
C GLN A 98 36.38 11.83 26.31
N TRP A 99 36.94 12.24 27.46
CA TRP A 99 37.38 11.32 28.52
C TRP A 99 36.25 10.42 29.04
N VAL A 100 35.05 10.97 29.20
CA VAL A 100 33.86 10.20 29.61
C VAL A 100 33.46 9.16 28.55
N ARG A 101 33.61 9.47 27.26
CA ARG A 101 33.30 8.53 26.17
C ARG A 101 34.37 7.43 26.02
N SER A 102 35.64 7.75 26.26
CA SER A 102 36.75 6.81 26.14
C SER A 102 37.01 5.97 27.41
N ASP A 103 36.25 6.20 28.49
CA ASP A 103 36.47 5.60 29.82
C ASP A 103 37.91 5.83 30.33
N GLU A 104 38.48 6.97 29.93
CA GLU A 104 39.85 7.37 30.27
C GLU A 104 39.82 8.31 31.47
N LEU A 105 40.67 8.03 32.47
CA LEU A 105 40.79 8.87 33.66
C LEU A 105 41.88 9.92 33.44
N PRO A 106 41.54 11.21 33.34
CA PRO A 106 42.54 12.26 33.22
C PRO A 106 43.36 12.40 34.49
N ASP A 107 44.58 12.90 34.36
CA ASP A 107 45.35 13.36 35.51
C ASP A 107 44.69 14.61 36.12
N PRO A 108 44.77 14.84 37.45
CA PRO A 108 44.14 16.01 38.08
C PRO A 108 44.63 17.34 37.53
N SER A 109 45.85 17.41 36.98
CA SER A 109 46.37 18.60 36.34
C SER A 109 45.72 18.90 34.99
N GLU A 110 45.43 17.85 34.20
CA GLU A 110 44.77 17.96 32.89
C GLU A 110 43.31 18.37 33.05
N LEU A 111 42.63 17.87 34.09
CA LEU A 111 41.26 18.25 34.41
C LEU A 111 41.14 19.75 34.73
N LEU A 112 42.10 20.30 35.48
CA LEU A 112 42.12 21.73 35.80
C LEU A 112 42.33 22.60 34.56
N ILE A 113 43.25 22.19 33.67
CA ILE A 113 43.50 22.90 32.41
C ILE A 113 42.24 22.91 31.55
N ALA A 114 41.56 21.76 31.42
CA ALA A 114 40.33 21.66 30.64
C ALA A 114 39.18 22.53 31.18
N LEU A 115 39.16 22.86 32.47
CA LEU A 115 38.18 23.76 33.09
C LEU A 115 38.55 25.25 32.97
N GLU A 116 39.84 25.55 32.80
CA GLU A 116 40.34 26.93 32.69
C GLU A 116 40.31 27.46 31.25
N GLU A 117 40.19 26.60 30.24
CA GLU A 117 40.01 27.04 28.85
C GLU A 117 38.60 27.66 28.66
N PRO A 118 38.51 28.98 28.39
CA PRO A 118 37.24 29.60 28.00
C PRO A 118 36.91 29.18 26.57
N GLN A 119 35.65 28.79 26.33
CA GLN A 119 35.10 28.53 24.99
C GLN A 119 35.22 29.74 24.05
#